data_AF-Q8RNG9-F1
#
_entry.id   AF-Q8RNG9-F1
#
_cell.length_a   1.000
_cell.length_b   1.000
_cell.length_c   1.000
_cell.angle_alpha   90.00
_cell.angle_beta   90.00
_cell.angle_gamma   90.00
#
_symmetry.space_group_name_H-M   'P 1'
#
loop_
_entity.id
_entity.type
_entity.pdbx_description
1 polymer ?
#
loop_
_entity_poly.entity_id
_entity_poly.type
_entity_poly.pdbx_seq_one_letter_code
_entity_poly.pdbx_strand_id
1 'polypeptide(L)'
;YEADEEVKALIDMARKLEGVTRNAGKHAGGVVIAPTKITDFAPLYCDEEGKHPVTQFDKSDVEYAGLVKFDFLGLRTLTIINWALEMINKRRAKNGEPPLDIAAIPLDDKKSFDMLQRSETTAVFQLESRGMKDLIKRLQPDCFEDMIALVALFRPGPLQSGMVDNFIDRKHGREEISYPDVQWQHESLKPVLEPTYGIILYQEQVMQI
;
A
#
# COMPACT_ATOMS: atom_id res chain seq x y z
N TYR A 1 -29.28 15.86 19.90
CA TYR A 1 -29.98 16.08 18.62
C TYR A 1 -31.39 16.60 18.86
N GLU A 2 -32.25 15.85 19.55
CA GLU A 2 -33.67 16.22 19.65
C GLU A 2 -33.99 17.36 20.62
N ALA A 3 -33.09 17.68 21.55
CA ALA A 3 -33.34 18.67 22.60
C ALA A 3 -32.87 20.10 22.27
N ASP A 4 -32.21 20.30 21.12
CA ASP A 4 -31.63 21.59 20.72
C ASP A 4 -32.05 21.90 19.27
N GLU A 5 -32.91 22.90 19.11
CA GLU A 5 -33.49 23.26 17.81
C GLU A 5 -32.46 23.78 16.81
N GLU A 6 -31.41 24.47 17.27
CA GLU A 6 -30.34 24.95 16.40
C GLU A 6 -29.52 23.78 15.84
N VAL A 7 -29.19 22.82 16.72
CA VAL A 7 -28.49 21.59 16.33
C VAL A 7 -29.35 20.75 15.37
N LYS A 8 -30.67 20.72 15.58
CA LYS A 8 -31.61 20.04 14.68
C LYS A 8 -31.62 20.65 13.29
N ALA A 9 -31.79 21.98 13.21
CA ALA A 9 -31.80 22.71 11.95
C ALA A 9 -30.48 22.55 11.17
N LEU A 10 -29.34 22.56 11.86
CA LEU A 10 -28.02 22.42 11.25
C LEU A 10 -27.82 21.04 10.62
N ILE A 11 -28.16 19.96 11.32
CA ILE A 11 -28.00 18.60 10.77
C ILE A 11 -29.02 18.31 9.66
N ASP A 12 -30.27 18.77 9.79
CA ASP A 12 -31.26 18.61 8.73
C ASP A 12 -30.82 19.34 7.44
N MET A 13 -30.17 20.51 7.57
CA MET A 13 -29.59 21.20 6.43
C MET A 13 -28.35 20.46 5.89
N ALA A 14 -27.46 20.00 6.76
CA ALA A 14 -26.26 19.25 6.36
C ALA A 14 -26.62 17.99 5.56
N ARG A 15 -27.63 17.23 6.00
CA ARG A 15 -28.14 16.04 5.29
C ARG A 15 -28.70 16.35 3.91
N LYS A 16 -29.32 17.52 3.72
CA LYS A 16 -29.83 17.95 2.42
C LYS A 16 -28.71 18.35 1.45
N LEU A 17 -27.58 18.81 1.98
CA LEU A 17 -26.42 19.24 1.19
C LEU A 17 -25.37 18.13 1.01
N GLU A 18 -25.51 17.02 1.74
CA GLU A 18 -24.63 15.85 1.61
C GLU A 18 -24.75 15.24 0.21
N GLY A 19 -23.60 14.94 -0.41
CA GLY A 19 -23.53 14.39 -1.77
C GLY A 19 -23.59 15.43 -2.89
N VAL A 20 -23.80 16.71 -2.59
CA VAL A 20 -23.74 17.78 -3.61
C VAL A 20 -22.28 18.04 -4.02
N THR A 21 -22.03 18.10 -5.32
CA THR A 21 -20.71 18.41 -5.88
C THR A 21 -20.33 19.86 -5.62
N ARG A 22 -19.16 20.06 -4.99
CA ARG A 22 -18.66 21.39 -4.64
C ARG A 22 -17.93 22.07 -5.80
N ASN A 23 -16.93 21.40 -6.37
CA ASN A 23 -16.05 21.93 -7.42
C ASN A 23 -15.53 20.79 -8.31
N ALA A 24 -15.14 21.11 -9.54
CA ALA A 24 -14.33 20.22 -10.38
C ALA A 24 -12.87 20.22 -9.90
N GLY A 25 -12.28 19.04 -9.72
CA GLY A 25 -10.90 18.86 -9.26
C GLY A 25 -10.11 17.93 -10.17
N LYS A 26 -8.78 18.04 -10.14
CA LYS A 26 -7.88 17.17 -10.90
C LYS A 26 -7.52 15.93 -10.09
N HIS A 27 -7.59 14.74 -10.70
CA HIS A 27 -7.11 13.50 -10.08
C HIS A 27 -5.58 13.52 -9.94
N ALA A 28 -5.06 13.25 -8.74
CA ALA A 28 -3.65 13.45 -8.38
C ALA A 28 -2.65 12.66 -9.24
N GLY A 29 -3.08 11.54 -9.83
CA GLY A 29 -2.26 10.75 -10.77
C GLY A 29 -2.95 10.40 -12.09
N GLY A 30 -4.19 10.86 -12.30
CA GLY A 30 -5.01 10.36 -13.41
C GLY A 30 -4.62 11.05 -14.70
N VAL A 31 -4.17 10.28 -15.69
CA VAL A 31 -3.85 10.75 -17.04
C VAL A 31 -4.65 9.93 -18.03
N VAL A 32 -5.23 10.60 -19.02
CA VAL A 32 -6.05 9.95 -20.05
C VAL A 32 -5.36 10.09 -21.40
N ILE A 33 -5.32 9.00 -22.16
CA ILE A 33 -4.73 8.94 -23.50
C ILE A 33 -5.81 8.49 -24.48
N ALA A 34 -6.02 9.29 -25.53
CA ALA A 34 -6.97 9.04 -26.59
C ALA A 34 -6.24 8.73 -27.92
N PRO A 35 -6.82 7.93 -28.83
CA PRO A 35 -6.24 7.69 -30.15
C PRO A 35 -6.31 8.91 -31.08
N THR A 36 -7.26 9.82 -30.82
CA THR A 36 -7.44 11.10 -31.54
C THR A 36 -7.53 12.26 -30.53
N LYS A 37 -8.32 13.31 -30.81
CA LYS A 37 -8.48 14.42 -29.86
C LYS A 37 -9.33 13.96 -28.68
N ILE A 38 -8.96 14.36 -27.47
CA ILE A 38 -9.74 14.01 -26.26
C ILE A 38 -11.19 14.52 -26.37
N THR A 39 -11.39 15.66 -27.03
CA THR A 39 -12.72 16.25 -27.27
C THR A 39 -13.63 15.42 -28.17
N ASP A 40 -13.10 14.43 -28.90
CA ASP A 40 -13.91 13.48 -29.68
C ASP A 40 -14.64 12.49 -28.75
N PHE A 41 -14.20 12.37 -27.49
CA PHE A 41 -14.69 11.41 -26.50
C PHE A 41 -15.27 12.07 -25.24
N ALA A 42 -14.63 13.13 -24.75
CA ALA A 42 -15.00 13.78 -23.49
C ALA A 42 -14.82 15.31 -23.54
N PRO A 43 -15.74 16.10 -22.94
CA PRO A 43 -15.56 17.53 -22.79
C PRO A 43 -14.41 17.83 -21.82
N LEU A 44 -13.69 18.92 -22.09
CA LEU A 44 -12.55 19.37 -21.29
C LEU A 44 -12.92 20.59 -20.44
N TYR A 45 -12.27 20.70 -19.31
CA TYR A 45 -12.17 21.88 -18.47
C TYR A 45 -10.70 22.30 -18.40
N CYS A 46 -10.40 23.59 -18.35
CA CYS A 46 -9.05 24.12 -18.22
C CYS A 46 -9.05 25.34 -17.31
N ASP A 47 -7.86 25.74 -16.84
CA ASP A 47 -7.71 27.02 -16.14
C ASP A 47 -7.94 28.21 -17.10
N GLU A 48 -8.05 29.43 -16.55
CA GLU A 48 -8.32 30.66 -17.32
C GLU A 48 -7.27 30.92 -18.43
N GLU A 49 -6.05 30.39 -18.27
CA GLU A 49 -4.98 30.51 -19.25
C GLU A 49 -4.97 29.36 -20.28
N GLY A 50 -5.92 28.43 -20.19
CA GLY A 50 -6.00 27.23 -21.03
C GLY A 50 -4.91 26.19 -20.74
N LYS A 51 -4.16 26.37 -19.65
CA LYS A 51 -3.13 25.45 -19.20
C LYS A 51 -3.82 24.36 -18.35
N HIS A 52 -3.25 23.17 -18.34
CA HIS A 52 -3.74 22.03 -17.55
C HIS A 52 -5.18 21.55 -17.88
N PRO A 53 -5.44 21.08 -19.12
CA PRO A 53 -6.74 20.49 -19.44
C PRO A 53 -7.01 19.26 -18.57
N VAL A 54 -8.25 19.15 -18.11
CA VAL A 54 -8.79 17.99 -17.40
C VAL A 54 -10.10 17.58 -18.07
N THR A 55 -10.38 16.29 -18.11
CA THR A 55 -11.68 15.78 -18.54
C THR A 55 -12.75 16.17 -17.54
N GLN A 56 -13.95 16.53 -18.00
CA GLN A 56 -15.10 16.74 -17.13
C GLN A 56 -15.74 15.42 -16.68
N PHE A 57 -15.44 14.32 -17.36
CA PHE A 57 -15.87 12.98 -16.98
C PHE A 57 -15.05 12.47 -15.79
N ASP A 58 -15.73 11.75 -14.89
CA ASP A 58 -15.05 11.04 -13.81
C ASP A 58 -14.37 9.74 -14.30
N LYS A 59 -13.78 8.98 -13.36
CA LYS A 59 -13.04 7.76 -13.67
C LYS A 59 -13.87 6.79 -14.52
N SER A 60 -15.11 6.52 -14.12
CA SER A 60 -15.95 5.49 -14.75
C SER A 60 -16.44 5.95 -16.12
N ASP A 61 -16.78 7.22 -16.24
CA ASP A 61 -17.25 7.80 -17.50
C ASP A 61 -16.15 7.86 -18.57
N VAL A 62 -14.90 8.13 -18.17
CA VAL A 62 -13.72 8.08 -19.06
C VAL A 62 -13.53 6.67 -19.62
N GLU A 63 -13.60 5.64 -18.76
CA GLU A 63 -13.47 4.23 -19.18
C GLU A 63 -14.62 3.83 -20.11
N TYR A 64 -15.86 4.25 -19.80
CA TYR A 64 -17.04 3.99 -20.63
C TYR A 64 -16.98 4.67 -22.01
N ALA A 65 -16.42 5.88 -22.06
CA ALA A 65 -16.17 6.61 -23.31
C ALA A 65 -15.08 5.95 -24.19
N GLY A 66 -14.46 4.86 -23.73
CA GLY A 66 -13.43 4.13 -24.48
C GLY A 66 -12.05 4.77 -24.39
N LEU A 67 -11.83 5.67 -23.44
CA LEU A 67 -10.53 6.28 -23.20
C LEU A 67 -9.68 5.40 -22.29
N VAL A 68 -8.37 5.36 -22.58
CA VAL A 68 -7.42 4.62 -21.75
C VAL A 68 -6.91 5.52 -20.64
N LYS A 69 -7.11 5.08 -19.40
CA LYS A 69 -6.69 5.80 -18.20
C LYS A 69 -5.44 5.17 -17.59
N PHE A 70 -4.45 6.00 -17.31
CA PHE A 70 -3.22 5.65 -16.62
C PHE A 70 -3.15 6.39 -15.28
N ASP A 71 -2.58 5.74 -14.26
CA ASP A 71 -2.26 6.37 -12.98
C ASP A 71 -0.75 6.57 -12.84
N PHE A 72 -0.33 7.83 -12.85
CA PHE A 72 1.02 8.26 -12.55
C PHE A 72 1.07 8.75 -11.11
N LEU A 73 1.44 7.87 -10.19
CA LEU A 73 1.48 8.17 -8.76
C LEU A 73 2.83 8.77 -8.36
N GLY A 74 2.81 9.99 -7.83
CA GLY A 74 3.98 10.59 -7.20
C GLY A 74 4.20 10.02 -5.80
N LEU A 75 5.21 9.16 -5.63
CA LEU A 75 5.56 8.60 -4.33
C LEU A 75 6.71 9.37 -3.70
N ARG A 76 6.44 10.06 -2.58
CA ARG A 76 7.46 10.77 -1.79
C ARG A 76 8.63 9.87 -1.40
N THR A 77 8.37 8.58 -1.14
CA THR A 77 9.40 7.58 -0.82
C THR A 77 10.45 7.47 -1.92
N LEU A 78 10.05 7.49 -3.20
CA LEU A 78 10.99 7.42 -4.32
C LEU A 78 11.88 8.66 -4.38
N THR A 79 11.34 9.84 -4.07
CA THR A 79 12.12 11.08 -3.97
C THR A 79 13.16 11.01 -2.85
N ILE A 80 12.76 10.51 -1.67
CA ILE A 80 13.67 10.36 -0.52
C ILE A 80 14.79 9.36 -0.85
N ILE A 81 14.46 8.24 -1.47
CA ILE A 81 15.43 7.24 -1.93
C ILE A 81 16.42 7.86 -2.93
N ASN A 82 15.92 8.62 -3.92
CA ASN A 82 16.79 9.29 -4.89
C ASN A 82 17.79 10.25 -4.21
N TRP A 83 17.33 11.08 -3.26
CA TRP A 83 18.23 11.95 -2.50
C TRP A 83 19.28 11.17 -1.69
N ALA A 84 18.87 10.05 -1.07
CA ALA A 84 19.80 9.19 -0.35
C ALA A 84 20.88 8.63 -1.30
N LEU A 85 20.51 8.14 -2.49
CA LEU A 85 21.44 7.67 -3.51
C LEU A 85 22.40 8.77 -3.97
N GLU A 86 21.90 9.98 -4.24
CA GLU A 86 22.75 11.12 -4.62
C GLU A 86 23.79 11.45 -3.54
N MET A 87 23.39 11.44 -2.27
CA MET A 87 24.29 11.71 -1.13
C MET A 87 25.34 10.61 -0.97
N ILE A 88 24.94 9.34 -1.05
CA ILE A 88 25.84 8.18 -0.95
C ILE A 88 26.84 8.19 -2.12
N ASN A 89 26.37 8.39 -3.35
CA ASN A 89 27.20 8.34 -4.55
C ASN A 89 28.20 9.51 -4.62
N LYS A 90 27.86 10.69 -4.09
CA LYS A 90 28.83 11.78 -3.89
C LYS A 90 30.00 11.36 -2.99
N ARG A 91 29.76 10.52 -1.97
CA ARG A 91 30.82 10.00 -1.08
C ARG A 91 31.62 8.90 -1.77
N ARG A 92 30.95 7.95 -2.41
CA ARG A 92 31.60 6.86 -3.17
C ARG A 92 32.54 7.38 -4.24
N ALA A 93 32.11 8.40 -5.00
CA ALA A 93 32.95 9.04 -6.01
C ALA A 93 34.26 9.62 -5.42
N LYS A 94 34.22 10.19 -4.21
CA LYS A 94 35.44 10.69 -3.52
C LYS A 94 36.39 9.56 -3.12
N ASN A 95 35.86 8.36 -2.89
CA ASN A 95 36.63 7.17 -2.52
C ASN A 95 37.08 6.34 -3.74
N GLY A 96 36.71 6.74 -4.97
CA GLY A 96 36.96 5.96 -6.18
C GLY A 96 36.10 4.70 -6.32
N GLU A 97 34.98 4.63 -5.58
CA GLU A 97 34.02 3.52 -5.63
C GLU A 97 32.96 3.76 -6.74
N PRO A 98 32.46 2.70 -7.41
CA PRO A 98 31.37 2.83 -8.37
C PRO A 98 30.07 3.28 -7.70
N PRO A 99 29.16 3.95 -8.45
CA PRO A 99 27.86 4.36 -7.92
C PRO A 99 27.07 3.14 -7.43
N LEU A 100 26.32 3.33 -6.35
CA LEU A 100 25.41 2.34 -5.80
C LEU A 100 24.24 2.12 -6.76
N ASP A 101 24.07 0.87 -7.19
CA ASP A 101 22.86 0.41 -7.87
C ASP A 101 21.87 -0.11 -6.82
N ILE A 102 20.69 0.52 -6.75
CA ILE A 102 19.64 0.14 -5.81
C ILE A 102 19.02 -1.22 -6.15
N ALA A 103 18.96 -1.59 -7.43
CA ALA A 103 18.37 -2.85 -7.88
C ALA A 103 19.25 -4.07 -7.53
N ALA A 104 20.53 -3.84 -7.25
CA ALA A 104 21.49 -4.86 -6.88
C ALA A 104 21.66 -5.05 -5.36
N ILE A 105 20.87 -4.35 -4.53
CA ILE A 105 20.94 -4.49 -3.07
C ILE A 105 20.39 -5.87 -2.67
N PRO A 106 21.14 -6.70 -1.91
CA PRO A 106 20.66 -7.99 -1.43
C PRO A 106 19.44 -7.86 -0.52
N LEU A 107 18.48 -8.77 -0.65
CA LEU A 107 17.25 -8.79 0.16
C LEU A 107 17.41 -9.54 1.49
N ASP A 108 18.59 -10.10 1.74
CA ASP A 108 18.96 -10.90 2.91
C ASP A 108 19.98 -10.19 3.82
N ASP A 109 20.10 -8.85 3.72
CA ASP A 109 21.03 -8.09 4.55
C ASP A 109 20.65 -8.16 6.04
N LYS A 110 21.43 -8.93 6.79
CA LYS A 110 21.23 -9.15 8.23
C LYS A 110 21.15 -7.84 9.01
N LYS A 111 21.95 -6.82 8.68
CA LYS A 111 21.95 -5.55 9.43
C LYS A 111 20.62 -4.81 9.29
N SER A 112 20.00 -4.88 8.12
CA SER A 112 18.68 -4.32 7.87
C SER A 112 17.61 -5.04 8.69
N PHE A 113 17.65 -6.38 8.76
CA PHE A 113 16.73 -7.15 9.61
C PHE A 113 16.99 -6.92 11.10
N ASP A 114 18.25 -6.85 11.55
CA ASP A 114 18.59 -6.56 12.95
C ASP A 114 18.02 -5.19 13.37
N MET A 115 18.08 -4.17 12.49
CA MET A 115 17.45 -2.85 12.72
C MET A 115 15.92 -2.96 12.80
N LEU A 116 15.32 -3.71 11.88
CA LEU A 116 13.89 -3.95 11.86
C LEU A 116 13.42 -4.65 13.14
N GLN A 117 14.09 -5.71 13.58
CA GLN A 117 13.77 -6.47 14.80
C GLN A 117 13.86 -5.62 16.08
N ARG A 118 14.79 -4.64 16.12
CA ARG A 118 14.85 -3.62 17.19
C ARG A 118 13.72 -2.56 17.10
N SER A 119 12.87 -2.64 16.07
CA SER A 119 11.77 -1.72 15.79
C SER A 119 12.20 -0.27 15.57
N GLU A 120 13.42 -0.10 15.06
CA GLU A 120 14.02 1.19 14.69
C GLU A 120 13.49 1.66 13.31
N THR A 121 12.17 1.63 13.11
CA THR A 121 11.52 1.85 11.79
C THR A 121 10.97 3.27 11.58
N THR A 122 11.44 4.25 12.35
CA THR A 122 11.05 5.65 12.11
C THR A 122 11.50 6.07 10.71
N ALA A 123 10.60 6.69 9.93
CA ALA A 123 10.81 7.03 8.53
C ALA A 123 11.11 5.84 7.58
N VAL A 124 10.89 4.59 8.00
CA VAL A 124 10.90 3.43 7.11
C VAL A 124 9.50 3.29 6.49
N PHE A 125 9.44 3.30 5.16
CA PHE A 125 8.18 3.27 4.41
C PHE A 125 7.29 2.11 4.85
N GLN A 126 5.98 2.39 5.04
CA GLN A 126 4.94 1.48 5.55
C GLN A 126 5.12 0.96 7.00
N LEU A 127 6.31 1.07 7.59
CA LEU A 127 6.66 0.42 8.85
C LEU A 127 6.72 1.35 10.07
N GLU A 128 6.30 2.62 9.90
CA GLU A 128 6.51 3.68 10.89
C GLU A 128 5.50 3.70 12.05
N SER A 129 4.27 3.24 11.80
CA SER A 129 3.17 3.41 12.77
C SER A 129 3.44 2.66 14.08
N ARG A 130 2.88 3.17 15.20
CA ARG A 130 3.06 2.55 16.51
C ARG A 130 2.60 1.08 16.53
N GLY A 131 1.40 0.81 16.02
CA GLY A 131 0.89 -0.56 15.98
C GLY A 131 1.76 -1.47 15.09
N MET A 132 2.33 -0.93 14.02
CA MET A 132 3.25 -1.70 13.17
C MET A 132 4.55 -2.03 13.90
N LYS A 133 5.13 -1.07 14.64
CA LYS A 133 6.30 -1.31 15.50
C LYS A 133 6.02 -2.39 16.54
N ASP A 134 4.85 -2.37 17.17
CA ASP A 134 4.46 -3.39 18.14
C ASP A 134 4.31 -4.77 17.47
N LEU A 135 3.77 -4.82 16.25
CA LEU A 135 3.71 -6.05 15.46
C LEU A 135 5.10 -6.57 15.09
N ILE A 136 6.01 -5.70 14.66
CA ILE A 136 7.41 -6.07 14.35
C ILE A 136 8.09 -6.69 15.58
N LYS A 137 7.91 -6.11 16.78
CA LYS A 137 8.48 -6.68 18.03
C LYS A 137 7.99 -8.08 18.30
N ARG A 138 6.72 -8.37 18.03
CA ARG A 138 6.13 -9.68 18.27
C ARG A 138 6.52 -10.69 17.19
N LEU A 139 6.54 -10.26 15.93
CA LEU A 139 6.85 -11.12 14.79
C LEU A 139 8.34 -11.45 14.68
N GLN A 140 9.23 -10.50 15.00
CA GLN A 140 10.68 -10.62 14.79
C GLN A 140 11.01 -11.05 13.34
N PRO A 141 10.68 -10.22 12.31
CA PRO A 141 10.95 -10.55 10.91
C PRO A 141 12.45 -10.77 10.67
N ASP A 142 12.81 -11.86 10.00
CA ASP A 142 14.21 -12.25 9.72
C ASP A 142 14.48 -12.60 8.25
N CYS A 143 13.44 -12.61 7.41
CA CYS A 143 13.55 -12.71 5.96
C CYS A 143 12.63 -11.70 5.24
N PHE A 144 12.76 -11.62 3.92
CA PHE A 144 11.99 -10.68 3.11
C PHE A 144 10.50 -11.04 3.06
N GLU A 145 10.18 -12.33 3.03
CA GLU A 145 8.81 -12.84 3.02
C GLU A 145 8.03 -12.40 4.28
N ASP A 146 8.70 -12.31 5.44
CA ASP A 146 8.08 -11.78 6.65
C ASP A 146 7.71 -10.30 6.51
N MET A 147 8.51 -9.50 5.80
CA MET A 147 8.19 -8.09 5.58
C MET A 147 6.92 -7.95 4.74
N ILE A 148 6.78 -8.80 3.72
CA ILE A 148 5.57 -8.85 2.89
C ILE A 148 4.38 -9.26 3.75
N ALA A 149 4.52 -10.33 4.55
CA ALA A 149 3.46 -10.83 5.42
C ALA A 149 3.04 -9.78 6.46
N LEU A 150 4.00 -9.06 7.03
CA LEU A 150 3.77 -8.04 8.04
C LEU A 150 2.89 -6.89 7.51
N VAL A 151 3.13 -6.43 6.28
CA VAL A 151 2.30 -5.41 5.63
C VAL A 151 0.89 -5.95 5.31
N ALA A 152 0.78 -7.22 4.93
CA ALA A 152 -0.52 -7.85 4.67
C ALA A 152 -1.34 -8.06 5.96
N LEU A 153 -0.69 -8.49 7.04
CA LEU A 153 -1.28 -8.74 8.36
C LEU A 153 -1.72 -7.45 9.07
N PHE A 154 -1.06 -6.32 8.83
CA PHE A 154 -1.42 -5.03 9.44
C PHE A 154 -2.60 -4.34 8.74
N ARG A 155 -3.70 -5.08 8.58
CA ARG A 155 -4.97 -4.61 8.02
C ARG A 155 -6.13 -4.97 8.96
N PRO A 156 -7.24 -4.22 8.98
CA PRO A 156 -8.33 -4.44 9.94
C PRO A 156 -8.88 -5.87 9.96
N GLY A 157 -9.01 -6.53 8.81
CA GLY A 157 -9.51 -7.90 8.72
C GLY A 157 -8.60 -8.91 9.46
N PRO A 158 -7.34 -9.09 9.03
CA PRO A 158 -6.40 -9.99 9.70
C PRO A 158 -6.15 -9.67 11.18
N LEU A 159 -6.13 -8.38 11.57
CA LEU A 159 -5.94 -7.97 12.97
C LEU A 159 -7.09 -8.42 13.89
N GLN A 160 -8.30 -8.57 13.36
CA GLN A 160 -9.49 -8.92 14.15
C GLN A 160 -9.80 -10.43 14.14
N SER A 161 -9.20 -11.20 13.23
CA SER A 161 -9.52 -12.61 13.04
C SER A 161 -8.65 -13.59 13.85
N GLY A 162 -7.71 -13.09 14.67
CA GLY A 162 -6.72 -13.92 15.37
C GLY A 162 -5.61 -14.47 14.46
N MET A 163 -5.69 -14.21 13.16
CA MET A 163 -4.71 -14.67 12.15
C MET A 163 -3.28 -14.19 12.46
N VAL A 164 -3.15 -12.97 12.99
CA VAL A 164 -1.86 -12.40 13.39
C VAL A 164 -1.20 -13.22 14.50
N ASP A 165 -1.98 -13.66 15.48
CA ASP A 165 -1.47 -14.41 16.62
C ASP A 165 -1.00 -15.80 16.18
N ASN A 166 -1.80 -16.51 15.39
CA ASN A 166 -1.42 -17.80 14.81
C ASN A 166 -0.15 -17.69 13.94
N PHE A 167 -0.04 -16.64 13.12
CA PHE A 167 1.14 -16.44 12.27
C PHE A 167 2.40 -16.30 13.11
N ILE A 168 2.32 -15.47 14.16
CA ILE A 168 3.43 -15.22 15.08
C ILE A 168 3.76 -16.51 15.87
N ASP A 169 2.76 -17.22 16.38
CA ASP A 169 2.97 -18.42 17.18
C ASP A 169 3.55 -19.58 16.35
N ARG A 170 3.07 -19.78 15.12
CA ARG A 170 3.65 -20.76 14.19
C ARG A 170 5.07 -20.40 13.78
N LYS A 171 5.33 -19.13 13.49
CA LYS A 171 6.69 -18.64 13.19
C LYS A 171 7.67 -18.95 14.33
N HIS A 172 7.25 -18.72 15.58
CA HIS A 172 8.08 -18.97 16.77
C HIS A 172 8.05 -20.43 17.26
N GLY A 173 7.36 -21.32 16.55
CA GLY A 173 7.22 -22.74 16.94
C GLY A 173 6.42 -22.97 18.23
N ARG A 174 5.58 -22.00 18.64
CA ARG A 174 4.65 -22.13 19.77
C ARG A 174 3.36 -22.86 19.38
N GLU A 175 3.02 -22.84 18.10
CA GLU A 175 1.94 -23.61 17.48
C GLU A 175 2.53 -24.50 16.38
N GLU A 176 2.00 -25.71 16.21
CA GLU A 176 2.40 -26.61 15.13
C GLU A 176 1.90 -26.09 13.77
N ILE A 177 2.79 -26.06 12.77
CA ILE A 177 2.44 -25.58 11.43
C ILE A 177 1.47 -26.57 10.78
N SER A 178 0.28 -26.08 10.43
CA SER A 178 -0.76 -26.83 9.72
C SER A 178 -1.15 -26.13 8.43
N TYR A 179 -1.56 -26.89 7.41
CA TYR A 179 -1.80 -26.38 6.05
C TYR A 179 -3.27 -26.58 5.62
N PRO A 180 -4.20 -25.67 5.97
CA PRO A 180 -4.02 -24.47 6.79
C PRO A 180 -4.39 -24.67 8.27
N ASP A 181 -5.11 -25.76 8.57
CA ASP A 181 -5.71 -26.06 9.86
C ASP A 181 -5.36 -27.48 10.30
N VAL A 182 -5.30 -27.71 11.62
CA VAL A 182 -4.91 -29.00 12.22
C VAL A 182 -5.84 -30.14 11.76
N GLN A 183 -7.15 -29.87 11.67
CA GLN A 183 -8.16 -30.87 11.32
C GLN A 183 -8.35 -30.99 9.80
N TRP A 184 -8.22 -29.88 9.07
CA TRP A 184 -8.57 -29.79 7.66
C TRP A 184 -7.35 -29.47 6.78
N GLN A 185 -6.30 -30.28 6.89
CA GLN A 185 -5.06 -30.11 6.12
C GLN A 185 -4.93 -31.04 4.92
N HIS A 186 -4.23 -30.58 3.88
CA HIS A 186 -3.92 -31.37 2.69
C HIS A 186 -2.51 -31.07 2.16
N GLU A 187 -1.76 -32.09 1.75
CA GLU A 187 -0.36 -31.96 1.34
C GLU A 187 -0.15 -31.00 0.16
N SER A 188 -1.13 -30.90 -0.75
CA SER A 188 -1.07 -29.98 -1.90
C SER A 188 -1.03 -28.50 -1.50
N LEU A 189 -1.43 -28.17 -0.27
CA LEU A 189 -1.46 -26.80 0.23
C LEU A 189 -0.09 -26.36 0.76
N LYS A 190 0.79 -27.31 1.10
CA LYS A 190 2.10 -27.03 1.67
C LYS A 190 2.95 -26.11 0.79
N PRO A 191 3.15 -26.35 -0.52
CA PRO A 191 3.98 -25.48 -1.35
C PRO A 191 3.45 -24.04 -1.45
N VAL A 192 2.13 -23.85 -1.37
CA VAL A 192 1.47 -22.54 -1.50
C VAL A 192 1.53 -21.75 -0.20
N LEU A 193 1.41 -22.43 0.94
CA LEU A 193 1.24 -21.81 2.26
C LEU A 193 2.49 -21.89 3.14
N GLU A 194 3.55 -22.60 2.74
CA GLU A 194 4.81 -22.67 3.47
C GLU A 194 5.42 -21.29 3.77
N PRO A 195 5.48 -20.32 2.83
CA PRO A 195 5.99 -18.98 3.11
C PRO A 195 5.17 -18.17 4.12
N THR A 196 3.94 -18.60 4.41
CA THR A 196 3.02 -17.94 5.35
C THR A 196 2.69 -18.82 6.55
N TYR A 197 3.55 -19.78 6.87
CA TYR A 197 3.40 -20.70 8.01
C TYR A 197 2.03 -21.42 8.00
N GLY A 198 1.57 -21.80 6.82
CA GLY A 198 0.29 -22.50 6.65
C GLY A 198 -0.94 -21.60 6.65
N ILE A 199 -0.80 -20.27 6.77
CA ILE A 199 -1.95 -19.36 6.82
C ILE A 199 -2.24 -18.82 5.43
N ILE A 200 -3.52 -18.84 5.03
CA ILE A 200 -3.97 -18.21 3.78
C ILE A 200 -4.00 -16.70 4.01
N LEU A 201 -3.00 -15.99 3.48
CA LEU A 201 -2.81 -14.56 3.70
C LEU A 201 -3.01 -13.73 2.42
N TYR A 202 -2.69 -14.30 1.26
CA TYR A 202 -2.69 -13.61 -0.02
C TYR A 202 -3.82 -14.08 -0.95
N GLN A 203 -4.28 -13.22 -1.84
CA GLN A 203 -5.30 -13.58 -2.84
C GLN A 203 -4.75 -14.60 -3.84
N GLU A 204 -3.48 -14.48 -4.17
CA GLU A 204 -2.75 -15.38 -5.06
C GLU A 204 -2.70 -16.81 -4.49
N GLN A 205 -2.60 -16.95 -3.16
CA GLN A 205 -2.69 -18.25 -2.51
C GLN A 205 -4.08 -18.86 -2.68
N VAL A 206 -5.14 -18.06 -2.53
CA VAL A 206 -6.52 -18.51 -2.78
C VAL A 206 -6.72 -18.95 -4.23
N MET A 207 -6.06 -18.30 -5.20
CA MET A 207 -6.16 -18.68 -6.61
C MET A 207 -5.40 -19.97 -6.96
N GLN A 208 -4.36 -20.32 -6.20
CA GLN A 208 -3.55 -21.52 -6.43
C GLN A 208 -4.13 -22.79 -5.77
N ILE A 209 -5.02 -22.62 -4.78
CA ILE A 209 -5.71 -23.68 -4.04
C ILE A 209 -6.96 -24.11 -4.82
#